data_AF-A0A7R9MV36-F1
#
_entry.id   AF-A0A7R9MV36-F1
#
_cell.length_a   1.000
_cell.length_b   1.000
_cell.length_c   1.000
_cell.angle_alpha   90.00
_cell.angle_beta   90.00
_cell.angle_gamma   90.00
#
_symmetry.space_group_name_H-M   'P 1'
#
loop_
_entity.id
_entity.type
_entity.pdbx_description
1 polymer ?
#
loop_
_entity_poly.entity_id
_entity_poly.type
_entity_poly.pdbx_seq_one_letter_code
_entity_poly.pdbx_strand_id
1 'polypeptide(L)'
;VGESNWGINSIDLLYNTADSLFRGSTKGGKKVARSVEGSLGMFTTPLGKSYLCPSPPVINLMESKTGKQTVVLRLTNIQIQAFQIEKGKFAPMVRCSSVGFGSGVQAPIRF
;
A
#
# COMPACT_ATOMS: atom_id res chain seq x y z
N VAL A 1 2.60 4.57 -28.99
CA VAL A 1 3.43 3.63 -28.21
C VAL A 1 3.00 3.77 -26.77
N GLY A 2 2.30 2.77 -26.22
CA GLY A 2 1.63 2.90 -24.92
C GLY A 2 2.62 3.05 -23.78
N GLU A 3 2.39 4.04 -22.91
CA GLU A 3 3.16 4.20 -21.68
C GLU A 3 3.01 2.94 -20.83
N SER A 4 4.14 2.29 -20.54
CA SER A 4 4.17 1.09 -19.71
C SER A 4 4.29 1.50 -18.25
N ASN A 5 3.49 0.87 -17.38
CA ASN A 5 3.42 1.16 -15.95
C ASN A 5 3.84 -0.06 -15.13
N TRP A 6 4.33 0.17 -13.92
CA TRP A 6 4.52 -0.83 -12.89
C TRP A 6 3.64 -0.52 -11.66
N GLY A 7 3.38 -1.51 -10.84
CA GLY A 7 2.63 -1.34 -9.59
C GLY A 7 2.90 -2.51 -8.64
N ILE A 8 2.38 -2.41 -7.41
CA ILE A 8 2.46 -3.50 -6.44
C ILE A 8 1.28 -4.44 -6.69
N ASN A 9 1.58 -5.72 -6.95
CA ASN A 9 0.55 -6.74 -7.16
C ASN A 9 -0.02 -7.30 -5.85
N SER A 10 0.85 -7.55 -4.87
CA SER A 10 0.46 -8.12 -3.58
C SER A 10 1.39 -7.69 -2.45
N ILE A 11 0.84 -7.58 -1.24
CA ILE A 11 1.59 -7.40 0.00
C ILE A 11 1.21 -8.53 0.95
N ASP A 12 2.22 -9.28 1.39
CA ASP A 12 2.07 -10.42 2.28
C ASP A 12 2.80 -10.17 3.61
N LEU A 13 2.11 -10.37 4.72
CA LEU A 13 2.68 -10.35 6.07
C LEU A 13 2.66 -11.76 6.66
N LEU A 14 3.84 -12.26 7.02
CA LEU A 14 4.01 -13.50 7.76
C LEU A 14 4.29 -13.16 9.23
N TYR A 15 3.50 -13.73 10.15
CA TYR A 15 3.66 -13.51 11.58
C TYR A 15 3.35 -14.77 12.38
N ASN A 16 3.90 -14.90 13.59
CA ASN A 16 3.71 -16.07 14.45
C ASN A 16 2.98 -15.68 15.73
N THR A 17 1.71 -16.08 15.87
CA THR A 17 0.90 -15.80 17.05
C THR A 17 1.22 -16.70 18.25
N ALA A 18 2.20 -17.61 18.13
CA ALA A 18 2.78 -18.33 19.27
C ALA A 18 3.98 -17.57 19.89
N ASP A 19 4.41 -16.46 19.29
CA ASP A 19 5.48 -15.63 19.84
C ASP A 19 5.03 -14.89 21.11
N SER A 20 5.98 -14.60 21.99
CA SER A 20 5.82 -13.77 23.18
C SER A 20 5.15 -12.41 22.94
N LEU A 21 5.23 -11.87 21.72
CA LEU A 21 4.54 -10.65 21.30
C LEU A 21 3.01 -10.79 21.31
N PHE A 22 2.48 -12.00 21.23
CA PHE A 22 1.04 -12.30 21.15
C PHE A 22 0.52 -12.99 22.42
N ARG A 23 0.72 -12.35 23.58
CA ARG A 23 0.20 -12.84 24.87
C ARG A 23 -1.31 -13.00 24.82
N GLY A 24 -1.82 -14.15 25.26
CA GLY A 24 -3.26 -14.44 25.26
C GLY A 24 -3.81 -14.92 23.91
N SER A 25 -2.96 -15.24 22.94
CA SER A 25 -3.38 -15.87 21.69
C SER A 25 -4.04 -17.23 21.96
N THR A 26 -5.32 -17.36 21.59
CA THR A 26 -6.07 -18.61 21.70
C THR A 26 -5.76 -19.60 20.57
N LYS A 27 -5.12 -19.12 19.49
CA LYS A 27 -4.74 -19.91 18.31
C LYS A 27 -3.32 -19.53 17.87
N GLY A 28 -2.34 -20.04 18.61
CA GLY A 28 -0.92 -19.86 18.30
C GLY A 28 -0.50 -20.49 16.97
N GLY A 29 0.55 -19.96 16.36
CA GLY A 29 1.21 -20.51 15.18
C GLY A 29 1.43 -19.50 14.05
N LYS A 30 2.02 -19.99 12.96
CA LYS A 30 2.33 -19.18 11.77
C LYS A 30 1.05 -18.80 11.01
N LYS A 31 0.91 -17.51 10.73
CA LYS A 31 -0.18 -16.87 10.00
C LYS A 31 0.35 -16.12 8.80
N VAL A 32 -0.49 -16.00 7.78
CA VAL A 32 -0.23 -15.21 6.57
C VAL A 32 -1.42 -14.30 6.36
N ALA A 33 -1.18 -13.00 6.26
CA ALA A 33 -2.17 -12.01 5.88
C ALA A 33 -1.76 -11.36 4.55
N ARG A 34 -2.69 -11.27 3.60
CA ARG A 34 -2.45 -10.82 2.23
C ARG A 34 -3.36 -9.66 1.85
N SER A 35 -2.87 -8.72 1.06
CA SER A 35 -3.66 -7.63 0.48
C SER A 35 -4.77 -8.16 -0.42
N VAL A 36 -5.91 -7.48 -0.44
CA VAL A 36 -7.01 -7.82 -1.36
C VAL A 36 -6.57 -7.57 -2.80
N GLU A 37 -6.90 -8.48 -3.71
CA GLU A 37 -6.62 -8.33 -5.14
C GLU A 37 -7.24 -7.04 -5.68
N GLY A 38 -6.49 -6.30 -6.50
CA GLY A 38 -6.93 -5.00 -7.04
C GLY A 38 -6.91 -3.82 -6.06
N SER A 39 -6.73 -4.04 -4.74
CA SER A 39 -6.71 -2.95 -3.75
C SER A 39 -5.47 -2.05 -3.79
N LEU A 40 -4.45 -2.43 -4.57
CA LEU A 40 -3.13 -1.80 -4.60
C LEU A 40 -2.93 -0.89 -5.82
N GLY A 41 -3.98 -0.55 -6.56
CA GLY A 41 -3.90 0.29 -7.76
C GLY A 41 -3.28 1.68 -7.54
N MET A 42 -3.29 2.18 -6.30
CA MET A 42 -2.66 3.44 -5.88
C MET A 42 -1.13 3.49 -6.05
N PHE A 43 -0.47 2.36 -6.28
CA PHE A 43 0.97 2.28 -6.55
C PHE A 43 1.33 2.31 -8.03
N THR A 44 0.33 2.39 -8.92
CA THR A 44 0.58 2.42 -10.37
C THR A 44 1.43 3.62 -10.73
N THR A 45 2.59 3.35 -11.33
CA THR A 45 3.63 4.34 -11.60
C THR A 45 4.21 4.09 -12.99
N PRO A 46 4.51 5.14 -13.78
CA PRO A 46 5.18 4.97 -15.06
C PRO A 46 6.55 4.28 -14.92
N LEU A 47 6.91 3.45 -15.91
CA LEU A 47 8.27 2.92 -16.00
C LEU A 47 9.31 4.05 -16.02
N GLY A 48 10.43 3.84 -15.35
CA GLY A 48 11.49 4.83 -15.24
C GLY A 48 11.18 5.99 -14.28
N LYS A 49 10.13 5.86 -13.45
CA LYS A 49 9.80 6.80 -12.37
C LYS A 49 9.75 6.10 -11.02
N SER A 50 9.97 6.86 -9.96
CA SER A 50 9.77 6.41 -8.58
C SER A 50 8.42 6.89 -8.05
N TYR A 51 7.80 6.13 -7.16
CA TYR A 51 6.56 6.52 -6.47
C TYR A 51 6.92 7.15 -5.12
N LEU A 52 6.40 8.33 -4.82
CA LEU A 52 6.54 8.98 -3.52
C LEU A 52 5.16 9.24 -2.91
N CYS A 53 4.94 8.79 -1.67
CA CYS A 53 3.72 9.09 -0.94
C CYS A 53 3.99 9.27 0.56
N PRO A 54 3.83 10.49 1.10
CA PRO A 54 4.01 10.76 2.53
C PRO A 54 3.02 10.01 3.42
N SER A 55 1.76 9.91 2.98
CA SER A 55 0.69 9.28 3.76
C SER A 55 -0.26 8.51 2.84
N PRO A 56 0.11 7.29 2.42
CA PRO A 56 -0.79 6.40 1.67
C PRO A 56 -2.05 6.04 2.47
N PRO A 57 -3.15 5.72 1.78
CA PRO A 57 -4.31 5.08 2.41
C PRO A 57 -3.93 3.80 3.15
N VAL A 58 -4.72 3.47 4.17
CA VAL A 58 -4.57 2.23 4.94
C VAL A 58 -4.86 1.02 4.06
N ILE A 59 -4.03 -0.03 4.18
CA ILE A 59 -4.19 -1.27 3.43
C ILE A 59 -4.67 -2.36 4.40
N ASN A 60 -5.82 -2.95 4.08
CA ASN A 60 -6.37 -4.06 4.85
C ASN A 60 -5.80 -5.39 4.31
N LEU A 61 -5.27 -6.22 5.20
CA LEU A 61 -4.79 -7.56 4.86
C LEU A 61 -5.72 -8.62 5.45
N MET A 62 -6.04 -9.61 4.62
CA MET A 62 -6.94 -10.72 4.91
C MET A 62 -6.12 -11.95 5.29
N GLU A 63 -6.47 -12.62 6.39
CA GLU A 63 -5.79 -13.88 6.75
C GLU A 63 -6.10 -14.94 5.68
N SER A 64 -5.07 -15.51 5.07
CA SER A 64 -5.23 -16.39 3.91
C SER A 64 -6.04 -17.66 4.22
N LYS A 65 -6.11 -18.10 5.48
CA LYS A 65 -6.85 -19.30 5.89
C LYS A 65 -8.33 -19.05 6.18
N THR A 66 -8.69 -17.89 6.72
CA THR A 66 -10.06 -17.61 7.15
C THR A 66 -10.77 -16.59 6.27
N GLY A 67 -10.03 -15.87 5.42
CA GLY A 67 -10.56 -14.76 4.63
C GLY A 67 -11.04 -13.58 5.47
N LYS A 68 -10.71 -13.53 6.77
CA LYS A 68 -11.09 -12.42 7.64
C LYS A 68 -10.03 -11.34 7.60
N GLN A 69 -10.46 -10.08 7.67
CA GLN A 69 -9.55 -8.97 7.90
C GLN A 69 -8.94 -9.11 9.31
N THR A 70 -7.62 -9.23 9.38
CA THR A 70 -6.90 -9.45 10.65
C THR A 70 -5.77 -8.45 10.87
N VAL A 71 -5.29 -7.81 9.80
CA VAL A 71 -4.16 -6.90 9.85
C VAL A 71 -4.48 -5.61 9.09
N VAL A 72 -4.05 -4.51 9.67
CA VAL A 72 -4.16 -3.16 9.10
C VAL A 72 -2.75 -2.63 8.90
N LEU A 73 -2.34 -2.48 7.65
CA LEU A 73 -1.02 -1.96 7.28
C LEU A 73 -1.09 -0.44 7.07
N ARG A 74 -0.29 0.29 7.85
CA ARG A 74 -0.09 1.73 7.73
C ARG A 74 1.32 2.00 7.22
N LEU A 75 1.41 2.70 6.10
CA LEU A 75 2.66 3.11 5.49
C LEU A 75 2.86 4.62 5.72
N THR A 76 4.11 5.07 5.83
CA THR A 76 4.42 6.48 6.07
C THR A 76 5.73 6.82 5.37
N ASN A 77 5.76 7.97 4.69
CA ASN A 77 6.93 8.49 3.98
C ASN A 77 7.60 7.48 3.05
N ILE A 78 6.78 6.81 2.23
CA ILE A 78 7.30 5.78 1.33
C ILE A 78 7.79 6.40 0.03
N GLN A 79 8.99 5.99 -0.38
CA GLN A 79 9.48 6.14 -1.75
C GLN A 79 9.91 4.76 -2.26
N ILE A 80 9.32 4.33 -3.36
CA ILE A 80 9.57 3.00 -3.92
C ILE A 80 9.76 3.09 -5.43
N GLN A 81 10.58 2.20 -5.98
CA GLN A 81 10.78 2.07 -7.41
C GLN A 81 11.00 0.60 -7.74
N ALA A 82 10.29 0.11 -8.75
CA ALA A 82 10.55 -1.17 -9.37
C ALA A 82 11.01 -0.95 -10.81
N PHE A 83 11.88 -1.85 -11.29
CA PHE A 83 12.44 -1.81 -12.64
C PHE A 83 13.23 -0.52 -12.96
N GLN A 84 13.98 -0.55 -14.07
CA GLN A 84 14.73 0.61 -14.61
C GLN A 84 15.46 1.44 -13.53
N ILE A 85 16.12 0.76 -12.58
CA ILE A 85 16.88 1.42 -11.52
C ILE A 85 18.29 1.67 -12.06
N GLU A 86 18.67 2.93 -12.18
CA GLU A 86 19.98 3.33 -12.67
C GLU A 86 20.89 3.72 -11.51
N LYS A 87 22.08 3.10 -11.44
CA LYS A 87 23.13 3.43 -10.47
C LYS A 87 22.66 3.43 -9.00
N GLY A 88 21.65 2.60 -8.69
CA GLY A 88 21.08 2.48 -7.34
C GLY A 88 20.38 3.75 -6.84
N LYS A 89 19.99 4.67 -7.73
CA LYS A 89 19.30 5.92 -7.39
C LYS A 89 17.84 5.86 -7.81
N PHE A 90 17.00 6.53 -7.04
CA PHE A 90 15.62 6.77 -7.46
C PHE A 90 15.60 7.66 -8.70
N ALA A 91 14.80 7.25 -9.67
CA ALA A 91 14.43 8.06 -10.82
C ALA A 91 13.45 9.17 -10.38
N PRO A 92 13.14 10.16 -11.26
CA PRO A 92 12.23 11.25 -10.92
C PRO A 92 10.91 10.73 -10.31
N MET A 93 10.49 11.38 -9.23
CA MET A 93 9.33 10.94 -8.45
C MET A 93 8.01 11.35 -9.09
N VAL A 94 7.02 10.47 -8.98
CA VAL A 94 5.60 10.73 -9.17
C VAL A 94 4.97 10.66 -7.79
N ARG A 95 4.28 11.74 -7.41
CA ARG A 95 3.58 11.80 -6.13
C ARG A 95 2.21 11.14 -6.23
N CYS A 96 1.82 10.41 -5.20
CA CYS A 96 0.44 9.94 -5.04
C CYS A 96 -0.52 11.15 -5.02
N SER A 97 -1.72 10.98 -5.58
CA SER A 97 -2.80 11.93 -5.36
C SER A 97 -3.16 11.89 -3.88
N SER A 98 -2.76 12.94 -3.16
CA SER A 98 -3.29 13.16 -1.82
C SER A 98 -4.77 13.45 -2.00
N VAL A 99 -5.63 12.48 -1.70
CA VAL A 99 -7.04 12.80 -1.46
C VAL A 99 -7.05 13.73 -0.26
N GLY A 100 -7.10 15.03 -0.53
CA GLY A 100 -7.38 16.01 0.50
C GLY A 100 -8.69 15.60 1.15
N PHE A 101 -8.70 15.41 2.45
CA PHE A 101 -9.93 15.51 3.22
C PHE A 101 -10.51 16.90 2.93
N GLY A 102 -11.44 16.98 1.97
CA GLY A 102 -11.89 18.27 1.43
C GLY A 102 -12.79 18.20 0.20
N SER A 103 -13.38 17.05 -0.15
CA SER A 103 -14.56 17.02 -1.04
C SER A 103 -15.79 17.43 -0.22
N GLY A 104 -15.83 18.70 0.18
CA GLY A 104 -16.86 19.24 1.08
C GLY A 104 -17.03 20.77 1.03
N VAL A 105 -16.38 21.47 0.11
CA VAL A 105 -16.75 22.86 -0.21
C VAL A 105 -17.35 22.89 -1.61
N GLN A 106 -18.68 22.89 -1.63
CA GLN A 106 -19.49 23.31 -2.76
C GLN A 106 -18.98 24.69 -3.21
N ALA A 107 -18.69 24.85 -4.50
CA ALA A 107 -18.27 26.14 -5.05
C ALA A 107 -19.27 27.23 -4.64
N PRO A 108 -18.81 28.44 -4.26
CA PRO A 108 -19.74 29.50 -3.85
C PRO A 108 -20.64 29.87 -5.03
N ILE A 109 -21.95 29.80 -4.81
CA ILE A 109 -22.96 30.33 -5.73
C ILE A 109 -22.71 31.84 -5.84
N ARG A 110 -22.39 32.31 -7.06
CA ARG A 110 -22.36 33.74 -7.37
C ARG A 110 -23.80 34.22 -7.56
N PHE A 111 -24.23 35.17 -6.73
CA PHE A 111 -25.40 36.01 -7.01
C PHE A 111 -25.01 37.12 -8.00
#